data_AF-A0A535UTE7-F1
#
_entry.id   AF-A0A535UTE7-F1
#
_cell.length_a   1.000
_cell.length_b   1.000
_cell.length_c   1.000
_cell.angle_alpha   90.00
_cell.angle_beta   90.00
_cell.angle_gamma   90.00
#
_symmetry.space_group_name_H-M   'P 1'
#
loop_
_entity.id
_entity.type
_entity.pdbx_description
1 polymer ?
#
loop_
_entity_poly.entity_id
_entity_poly.type
_entity_poly.pdbx_seq_one_letter_code
_entity_poly.pdbx_strand_id
1 'polypeptide(L)'
;MTEPFLGLHVPSFTYPGAEGAGLFPRLAEISATAERSGFTALSVMDHFHQIAPAGRTDEPMLEAYTTLGALAARTERIQLYTLVTARRHLGWARDARHRRRVERGGESRLRVRVPSDR
;
A
#
# COMPACT_ATOMS: atom_id res chain seq x y z
N MET A 1 -12.94 -19.94 11.85
CA MET A 1 -13.05 -18.54 12.34
C MET A 1 -12.43 -17.65 11.29
N THR A 2 -13.10 -16.58 10.86
CA THR A 2 -12.52 -15.61 9.91
C THR A 2 -11.39 -14.87 10.61
N GLU A 3 -10.21 -14.78 10.00
CA GLU A 3 -9.11 -13.96 10.52
C GLU A 3 -9.62 -12.52 10.76
N PRO A 4 -9.39 -11.93 11.95
CA PRO A 4 -9.84 -10.57 12.23
C PRO A 4 -9.15 -9.58 11.30
N PHE A 5 -9.91 -8.65 10.73
CA PHE A 5 -9.36 -7.60 9.86
C PHE A 5 -8.80 -6.47 10.71
N LEU A 6 -7.51 -6.22 10.59
CA LEU A 6 -6.82 -5.07 11.19
C LEU A 6 -5.94 -4.39 10.12
N GLY A 7 -6.29 -3.15 9.79
CA GLY A 7 -5.62 -2.38 8.74
C GLY A 7 -4.76 -1.25 9.30
N LEU A 8 -3.58 -1.03 8.71
CA LEU A 8 -2.73 0.15 8.96
C LEU A 8 -2.93 1.16 7.83
N HIS A 9 -3.37 2.37 8.15
CA HIS A 9 -3.40 3.47 7.18
C HIS A 9 -2.17 4.36 7.38
N VAL A 10 -1.45 4.65 6.30
CA VAL A 10 -0.26 5.50 6.27
C VAL A 10 -0.59 6.78 5.49
N PRO A 11 -1.01 7.85 6.18
CA PRO A 11 -1.39 9.10 5.54
C PRO A 11 -0.23 10.10 5.36
N SER A 12 0.92 9.83 5.94
CA SER A 12 2.09 10.70 5.87
C SER A 12 3.36 9.90 5.65
N PHE A 13 4.28 10.46 4.87
CA PHE A 13 5.62 9.94 4.63
C PHE A 13 6.70 10.77 5.36
N THR A 14 6.29 11.74 6.18
CA THR A 14 7.21 12.59 6.95
C THR A 14 7.68 11.81 8.18
N TYR A 15 8.90 11.28 8.14
CA TYR A 15 9.48 10.52 9.26
C TYR A 15 10.83 11.10 9.68
N PRO A 16 11.12 11.17 10.99
CA PRO A 16 12.45 11.55 11.46
C PRO A 16 13.54 10.64 10.86
N GLY A 17 14.52 11.26 10.20
CA GLY A 17 15.65 10.57 9.58
C GLY A 17 15.34 9.85 8.27
N ALA A 18 14.19 10.11 7.63
CA ALA A 18 13.90 9.61 6.29
C ALA A 18 13.40 10.76 5.40
N GLU A 19 14.20 11.11 4.39
CA GLU A 19 13.91 12.17 3.43
C GLU A 19 14.30 11.72 2.03
N GLY A 20 13.66 12.29 0.99
CA GLY A 20 13.96 11.99 -0.40
C GLY A 20 13.99 10.48 -0.70
N ALA A 21 15.15 9.96 -1.10
CA ALA A 21 15.34 8.55 -1.41
C ALA A 21 15.16 7.60 -0.20
N GLY A 22 15.23 8.11 1.03
CA GLY A 22 15.03 7.32 2.26
C GLY A 22 13.57 7.05 2.62
N LEU A 23 12.62 7.76 2.00
CA LEU A 23 11.18 7.65 2.31
C LEU A 23 10.64 6.25 2.05
N PHE A 24 10.96 5.71 0.88
CA PHE A 24 10.46 4.40 0.48
C PHE A 24 11.08 3.24 1.27
N PRO A 25 12.40 3.18 1.52
CA PRO A 25 12.99 2.23 2.47
C PRO A 25 12.30 2.26 3.84
N ARG A 26 12.03 3.44 4.39
CA ARG A 26 11.30 3.57 5.66
C ARG A 26 9.87 3.00 5.57
N LEU A 27 9.15 3.30 4.50
CA LEU A 27 7.80 2.77 4.28
C LEU A 27 7.80 1.24 4.11
N ALA A 28 8.82 0.70 3.44
CA ALA A 28 9.00 -0.75 3.30
C ALA A 28 9.24 -1.43 4.64
N GLU A 29 10.07 -0.85 5.51
CA GLU A 29 10.29 -1.33 6.87
C GLU A 29 9.00 -1.32 7.69
N ILE A 30 8.22 -0.23 7.61
CA ILE A 30 6.90 -0.13 8.25
C ILE A 30 5.98 -1.23 7.73
N SER A 31 5.92 -1.44 6.43
CA SER A 31 5.02 -2.43 5.80
C SER A 31 5.36 -3.85 6.20
N ALA A 32 6.64 -4.22 6.16
CA ALA A 32 7.11 -5.53 6.59
C ALA A 32 6.88 -5.73 8.10
N THR A 33 7.06 -4.69 8.91
CA THR A 33 6.81 -4.75 10.36
C THR A 33 5.33 -4.91 10.67
N ALA A 34 4.45 -4.20 9.97
CA ALA A 34 3.00 -4.36 10.10
C ALA A 34 2.57 -5.80 9.76
N GLU A 35 3.07 -6.36 8.66
CA GLU A 35 2.78 -7.74 8.25
C GLU A 35 3.24 -8.77 9.29
N ARG A 36 4.46 -8.63 9.84
CA ARG A 36 4.97 -9.51 10.90
C ARG A 36 4.19 -9.36 12.21
N SER A 37 3.59 -8.19 12.45
CA SER A 37 2.81 -7.89 13.65
C SER A 37 1.34 -8.32 13.55
N GLY A 38 0.93 -8.90 12.42
CA GLY A 38 -0.44 -9.43 12.24
C GLY A 38 -1.45 -8.45 11.64
N PHE A 39 -1.01 -7.31 11.11
CA PHE A 39 -1.88 -6.49 10.28
C PHE A 39 -2.23 -7.24 8.99
N THR A 40 -3.52 -7.24 8.65
CA THR A 40 -4.03 -7.93 7.45
C THR A 40 -4.04 -7.03 6.23
N ALA A 41 -3.92 -5.72 6.41
CA ALA A 41 -4.03 -4.74 5.36
C ALA A 41 -3.18 -3.49 5.64
N LEU A 42 -2.63 -2.88 4.60
CA LEU A 42 -1.96 -1.58 4.64
C LEU A 42 -2.48 -0.72 3.50
N SER A 43 -2.74 0.56 3.81
CA SER A 43 -3.14 1.53 2.80
C SER A 43 -2.31 2.81 2.83
N VAL A 44 -2.11 3.39 1.65
CA VAL A 44 -1.54 4.72 1.47
C VAL A 44 -2.59 5.67 0.89
N MET A 45 -2.26 6.96 0.84
CA MET A 45 -3.06 7.98 0.18
C MET A 45 -2.74 8.09 -1.31
N ASP A 46 -3.77 8.33 -2.13
CA ASP A 46 -3.67 8.57 -3.58
C ASP A 46 -3.78 10.06 -3.90
N HIS A 47 -2.76 10.83 -3.52
CA HIS A 47 -2.72 12.28 -3.75
C HIS A 47 -1.33 12.68 -4.27
N PHE A 48 -1.29 13.61 -5.23
CA PHE A 48 -0.02 14.19 -5.70
C PHE A 48 0.61 15.13 -4.67
N HIS A 49 -0.21 15.76 -3.84
CA HIS A 49 0.23 16.66 -2.77
C HIS A 49 -0.42 16.23 -1.46
N GLN A 50 0.26 16.50 -0.37
CA GLN A 50 -0.28 16.23 0.95
C GLN A 50 -1.48 17.15 1.25
N ILE A 51 -2.38 16.69 2.11
CA ILE A 51 -3.61 17.41 2.47
C ILE A 51 -3.73 17.57 3.98
N ALA A 52 -4.41 18.63 4.42
CA ALA A 52 -4.82 18.74 5.80
C ALA A 52 -5.90 17.67 6.12
N PRO A 53 -5.89 17.05 7.30
CA PRO A 53 -5.00 17.32 8.44
C PRO A 53 -3.69 16.52 8.45
N ALA A 54 -3.41 15.69 7.43
CA ALA A 54 -2.28 14.76 7.41
C ALA A 54 -0.91 15.45 7.26
N GLY A 55 -0.86 16.64 6.66
CA GLY A 55 0.35 17.47 6.58
C GLY A 55 0.14 18.71 5.71
N ARG A 56 1.21 19.48 5.52
CA ARG A 56 1.23 20.63 4.62
C ARG A 56 1.41 20.19 3.18
N THR A 57 0.88 20.95 2.22
CA THR A 57 0.91 20.63 0.77
C THR A 57 2.32 20.41 0.18
N ASP A 58 3.35 21.00 0.80
CA ASP A 58 4.76 20.88 0.41
C ASP A 58 5.49 19.69 1.05
N GLU A 59 4.84 18.93 1.94
CA GLU A 59 5.40 17.72 2.54
C GLU A 59 5.47 16.57 1.54
N PRO A 60 6.40 15.60 1.74
CA PRO A 60 6.61 14.50 0.81
C PRO A 60 5.35 13.65 0.59
N MET A 61 5.08 13.38 -0.68
CA MET A 61 4.08 12.40 -1.12
C MET A 61 4.69 11.45 -2.12
N LEU A 62 4.54 10.15 -1.87
CA LEU A 62 4.90 9.11 -2.83
C LEU A 62 3.70 8.84 -3.76
N GLU A 63 3.97 8.62 -5.04
CA GLU A 63 2.94 8.22 -6.00
C GLU A 63 2.40 6.83 -5.61
N ALA A 64 1.08 6.73 -5.42
CA ALA A 64 0.47 5.60 -4.72
C ALA A 64 0.66 4.26 -5.46
N TYR A 65 0.43 4.21 -6.76
CA TYR A 65 0.43 2.93 -7.49
C TYR A 65 1.84 2.36 -7.65
N THR A 66 2.82 3.22 -7.93
CA THR A 66 4.24 2.85 -7.95
C THR A 66 4.70 2.38 -6.57
N THR A 67 4.27 3.09 -5.53
CA THR A 67 4.58 2.71 -4.14
C THR A 67 4.00 1.35 -3.78
N LEU A 68 2.72 1.11 -4.07
CA LEU A 68 2.05 -0.16 -3.79
C LEU A 68 2.67 -1.31 -4.58
N GLY A 69 3.03 -1.10 -5.85
CA GLY A 69 3.76 -2.07 -6.65
C GLY A 69 5.14 -2.41 -6.05
N ALA A 70 5.86 -1.40 -5.58
CA ALA A 70 7.17 -1.60 -4.95
C ALA A 70 7.09 -2.23 -3.55
N LEU A 71 6.00 -1.98 -2.79
CA LEU A 71 5.72 -2.64 -1.51
C LEU A 71 5.30 -4.10 -1.72
N ALA A 72 4.55 -4.43 -2.77
CA ALA A 72 4.17 -5.80 -3.09
C ALA A 72 5.40 -6.71 -3.31
N ALA A 73 6.51 -6.15 -3.78
CA ALA A 73 7.79 -6.85 -3.89
C ALA A 73 8.52 -7.06 -2.55
N ARG A 74 8.06 -6.43 -1.46
CA ARG A 74 8.69 -6.42 -0.12
C ARG A 74 7.81 -7.03 0.99
N THR A 75 6.64 -7.53 0.62
CA THR A 75 5.68 -8.16 1.54
C THR A 75 5.09 -9.40 0.90
N GLU A 76 4.59 -10.35 1.69
CA GLU A 76 4.14 -11.65 1.16
C GLU A 76 2.62 -11.90 1.27
N ARG A 77 1.96 -11.29 2.26
CA ARG A 77 0.61 -11.65 2.72
C ARG A 77 -0.31 -10.45 2.96
N ILE A 78 0.22 -9.32 3.41
CA ILE A 78 -0.56 -8.13 3.75
C ILE A 78 -1.24 -7.58 2.49
N GLN A 79 -2.52 -7.21 2.60
CA GLN A 79 -3.24 -6.60 1.48
C GLN A 79 -2.84 -5.14 1.33
N LEU A 80 -2.50 -4.72 0.11
CA LEU A 80 -2.05 -3.36 -0.21
C LEU A 80 -3.11 -2.64 -1.04
N TYR A 81 -3.52 -1.43 -0.65
CA TYR A 81 -4.58 -0.67 -1.33
C TYR A 81 -4.47 0.85 -1.08
N THR A 82 -5.27 1.64 -1.80
CA THR A 82 -5.50 3.05 -1.47
C THR A 82 -6.81 3.18 -0.69
N LEU A 83 -6.81 3.92 0.43
CA LEU A 83 -8.03 4.06 1.27
C LEU A 83 -9.11 4.89 0.55
N VAL A 84 -8.68 5.88 -0.22
CA VAL A 84 -9.47 6.66 -1.16
C VAL A 84 -8.62 6.78 -2.41
N THR A 85 -9.18 6.39 -3.56
CA THR A 85 -8.56 6.70 -4.86
C THR A 85 -9.05 8.06 -5.33
N ALA A 86 -8.17 8.84 -5.95
CA ALA A 86 -8.49 10.16 -6.44
C ALA A 86 -9.67 10.13 -7.41
N ARG A 87 -10.82 10.70 -7.02
CA ARG A 87 -11.98 10.93 -7.90
C ARG A 87 -11.85 12.24 -8.67
N ARG A 88 -10.79 12.35 -9.45
CA ARG A 88 -10.61 13.29 -10.59
C ARG A 88 -9.17 13.11 -11.01
N HIS A 89 -8.91 12.47 -12.16
CA HIS A 89 -7.75 12.65 -13.07
C HIS A 89 -7.81 11.61 -14.20
N LEU A 90 -8.40 10.44 -13.96
CA LEU A 90 -8.72 9.45 -14.99
C LEU A 90 -10.23 9.29 -15.12
N GLY A 91 -10.73 9.35 -16.34
CA GLY A 91 -12.13 9.10 -16.61
C GLY A 91 -12.55 7.68 -16.23
N TRP A 92 -13.78 7.63 -15.71
CA TRP A 92 -14.73 6.51 -15.73
C TRP A 92 -14.61 5.43 -14.64
N ALA A 93 -15.79 5.11 -14.13
CA ALA A 93 -16.07 4.17 -13.07
C ALA A 93 -15.58 2.75 -13.38
N ARG A 94 -14.74 2.22 -12.50
CA ARG A 94 -14.72 0.78 -12.17
C ARG A 94 -14.08 0.57 -10.80
N ASP A 95 -14.79 -0.21 -9.99
CA ASP A 95 -14.31 -0.95 -8.82
C ASP A 95 -14.22 -0.24 -7.45
N ALA A 96 -15.39 0.16 -6.95
CA ALA A 96 -15.68 0.01 -5.53
C ALA A 96 -16.23 -1.41 -5.28
N ARG A 97 -15.41 -2.26 -4.64
CA ARG A 97 -15.64 -3.62 -4.11
C ARG A 97 -14.87 -4.72 -4.85
N HIS A 98 -13.69 -5.06 -4.31
CA HIS A 98 -13.17 -6.42 -4.38
C HIS A 98 -12.54 -6.86 -3.06
N ARG A 99 -13.36 -7.35 -2.13
CA ARG A 99 -12.90 -8.32 -1.12
C ARG A 99 -13.00 -9.71 -1.76
N ARG A 100 -11.88 -10.31 -2.15
CA ARG A 100 -11.83 -11.75 -2.44
C ARG A 100 -10.87 -12.44 -1.47
N ARG A 101 -11.43 -13.35 -0.69
CA ARG A 101 -10.72 -14.37 0.08
C ARG A 101 -10.26 -15.44 -0.91
N VAL A 102 -8.95 -15.70 -0.98
CA VAL A 102 -8.42 -16.91 -1.62
C VAL A 102 -8.45 -18.01 -0.58
N GLU A 103 -9.40 -18.94 -0.71
CA GLU A 103 -9.44 -20.18 0.06
C GLU A 103 -8.57 -21.23 -0.60
N ARG A 104 -7.81 -22.01 0.19
CA ARG A 104 -7.01 -23.12 -0.33
C ARG A 104 -7.95 -24.25 -0.75
N GLY A 105 -8.20 -24.34 -2.06
CA GLY A 105 -8.92 -25.44 -2.70
C GLY A 105 -9.57 -25.00 -4.01
N GLY A 106 -8.75 -24.79 -5.05
CA GLY A 106 -9.21 -24.33 -6.37
C GLY A 106 -8.23 -23.31 -6.95
N GLU A 107 -7.34 -23.77 -7.82
CA GLU A 107 -6.18 -22.99 -8.28
C GLU A 107 -6.58 -21.86 -9.24
N SER A 108 -6.56 -20.64 -8.73
CA SER A 108 -6.48 -19.40 -9.52
C SER A 108 -5.61 -18.42 -8.75
N ARG A 109 -4.29 -18.64 -8.81
CA ARG A 109 -3.29 -17.80 -8.15
C ARG A 109 -2.46 -17.13 -9.25
N LEU A 110 -2.76 -15.86 -9.55
CA LEU A 110 -1.82 -15.04 -10.31
C LEU A 110 -0.62 -14.76 -9.40
N ARG A 111 0.46 -15.53 -9.59
CA ARG A 111 1.77 -15.21 -9.03
C ARG A 111 2.49 -14.35 -10.06
N VAL A 112 2.67 -13.07 -9.77
CA VAL A 112 3.69 -12.28 -10.50
C VAL A 112 5.04 -12.73 -9.96
N ARG A 113 5.74 -13.55 -10.74
CA ARG A 113 7.11 -13.97 -10.47
C ARG A 113 8.00 -12.93 -11.13
N VAL A 114 8.67 -12.09 -10.34
CA VAL A 114 9.75 -11.24 -10.87
C VAL A 114 10.92 -12.19 -11.19
N PRO A 115 11.42 -12.24 -12.43
CA PRO A 115 12.60 -13.04 -12.74
C PRO A 115 13.79 -12.45 -11.98
N SER A 116 14.39 -13.25 -11.10
CA SER A 116 15.75 -12.98 -10.63
C SER A 116 16.70 -13.63 -11.63
N ASP A 117 17.23 -12.84 -12.56
CA ASP A 117 18.45 -13.21 -13.24
C ASP A 117 19.38 -11.99 -13.29
N ARG A 118 20.45 -12.09 -12.48
CA ARG A 118 21.69 -11.30 -12.41
C ARG A 118 21.63 -9.88 -11.85
#